data_AF-A0A4V3CS60-F1
#
_entry.id   AF-A0A4V3CS60-F1
#
_cell.length_a   1.000
_cell.length_b   1.000
_cell.length_c   1.000
_cell.angle_alpha   90.00
_cell.angle_beta   90.00
_cell.angle_gamma   90.00
#
_symmetry.space_group_name_H-M   'P 1'
#
loop_
_entity.id
_entity.type
_entity.pdbx_description
1 polymer ?
#
loop_
_entity_poly.entity_id
_entity_poly.type
_entity_poly.pdbx_seq_one_letter_code
_entity_poly.pdbx_strand_id
1 'polypeptide(L)'
;MTEKETVEKYKIDIIENENSINKLKKMRPFGIAAVILFPFLIPTIPLRGKKMIEVFPYEISIIICFVLFSLMYISVYYNSISKKERQIKRLKIWISQIENENS
;
A
#
# COMPACT_ATOMS: atom_id res chain seq x y z
N MET A 1 11.52 -26.67 -17.50
CA MET A 1 11.23 -26.30 -16.11
C MET A 1 10.43 -27.43 -15.53
N THR A 2 10.94 -28.08 -14.49
CA THR A 2 10.27 -29.22 -13.87
C THR A 2 9.16 -28.75 -12.91
N GLU A 3 8.17 -29.58 -12.62
CA GLU A 3 7.09 -29.23 -11.70
C GLU A 3 7.61 -28.88 -10.29
N LYS A 4 8.67 -29.56 -9.85
CA LYS A 4 9.37 -29.26 -8.59
C LYS A 4 9.97 -27.86 -8.57
N GLU A 5 10.64 -27.45 -9.65
CA GLU A 5 11.16 -26.08 -9.81
C GLU A 5 10.03 -25.03 -9.79
N THR A 6 8.84 -25.40 -10.29
CA THR A 6 7.68 -24.50 -10.36
C THR A 6 7.07 -24.28 -8.97
N VAL A 7 6.90 -25.35 -8.19
CA VAL A 7 6.42 -25.27 -6.81
C VAL A 7 7.41 -24.50 -5.93
N GLU A 8 8.71 -24.72 -6.10
CA GLU A 8 9.74 -23.99 -5.36
C GLU A 8 9.71 -22.49 -5.67
N LYS A 9 9.57 -22.13 -6.96
CA LYS A 9 9.38 -20.74 -7.37
C LYS A 9 8.15 -20.10 -6.72
N TYR A 10 7.00 -20.78 -6.72
CA TYR A 10 5.80 -20.25 -6.08
C TYR A 10 5.94 -20.08 -4.57
N LYS A 11 6.70 -20.96 -3.89
CA LYS A 11 7.02 -20.79 -2.46
C LYS A 11 7.87 -19.55 -2.21
N ILE A 12 8.88 -19.30 -3.07
CA ILE A 12 9.69 -18.08 -3.01
C ILE A 12 8.82 -16.82 -3.20
N ASP A 13 7.94 -16.83 -4.21
CA ASP A 13 7.04 -15.70 -4.50
C ASP A 13 6.07 -15.42 -3.34
N ILE A 14 5.63 -16.45 -2.62
CA ILE A 14 4.81 -16.30 -1.40
C ILE A 14 5.62 -15.58 -0.32
N ILE A 15 6.84 -16.04 -0.03
CA ILE A 15 7.72 -15.45 0.99
C ILE A 15 8.02 -13.99 0.66
N GLU A 16 8.29 -13.67 -0.60
CA GLU A 16 8.56 -12.29 -1.03
C GLU A 16 7.34 -11.37 -0.82
N ASN A 17 6.13 -11.87 -1.11
CA ASN A 17 4.91 -11.11 -0.87
C ASN A 17 4.60 -10.93 0.61
N GLU A 18 4.84 -11.94 1.45
CA GLU A 18 4.72 -11.84 2.91
C GLU A 18 5.72 -10.82 3.48
N ASN A 19 6.99 -10.88 3.05
CA ASN A 19 8.02 -9.91 3.42
C ASN A 19 7.65 -8.48 2.99
N SER A 20 7.07 -8.33 1.80
CA SER A 20 6.57 -7.05 1.32
C SER A 20 5.44 -6.49 2.20
N ILE A 21 4.49 -7.34 2.61
CA ILE A 21 3.41 -6.94 3.54
C ILE A 21 4.01 -6.50 4.88
N ASN A 22 4.99 -7.23 5.39
CA ASN A 22 5.67 -6.88 6.64
C ASN A 22 6.41 -5.55 6.53
N LYS A 23 7.07 -5.29 5.39
CA LYS A 23 7.70 -3.99 5.10
C LYS A 23 6.67 -2.86 5.09
N LEU A 24 5.52 -3.04 4.44
CA LEU A 24 4.41 -2.07 4.45
C LEU A 24 3.88 -1.82 5.87
N LYS A 25 3.72 -2.87 6.68
CA LYS A 25 3.33 -2.73 8.10
C LYS A 25 4.38 -1.97 8.91
N LYS A 26 5.67 -2.23 8.69
CA LYS A 26 6.78 -1.51 9.35
C LYS A 26 6.88 -0.05 8.92
N MET A 27 6.48 0.27 7.69
CA MET A 27 6.42 1.64 7.17
C MET A 27 5.16 2.41 7.59
N ARG A 28 4.19 1.76 8.23
CA ARG A 28 2.97 2.40 8.73
C ARG A 28 3.22 3.66 9.57
N PRO A 29 4.10 3.67 10.60
CA PRO A 29 4.36 4.89 11.38
C PRO A 29 4.90 6.05 10.53
N PHE A 30 5.77 5.77 9.56
CA PHE A 30 6.26 6.79 8.62
C PHE A 30 5.15 7.34 7.73
N GLY A 31 4.26 6.47 7.25
CA GLY A 31 3.08 6.87 6.48
C GLY A 31 2.14 7.76 7.29
N ILE A 32 1.88 7.42 8.57
CA ILE A 32 1.07 8.23 9.47
C ILE A 32 1.73 9.60 9.73
N ALA A 33 3.04 9.62 9.99
CA ALA A 33 3.77 10.87 10.16
C ALA A 33 3.69 11.76 8.91
N ALA A 34 3.79 11.17 7.72
CA ALA A 34 3.61 11.90 6.47
C ALA A 34 2.17 12.47 6.34
N VAL A 35 1.13 11.69 6.65
CA VAL A 35 -0.26 12.18 6.63
C VAL A 35 -0.47 13.36 7.58
N ILE A 36 0.23 13.40 8.71
CA ILE A 36 0.14 14.51 9.67
C ILE A 36 0.91 15.74 9.18
N LEU A 37 2.14 15.58 8.69
CA LEU A 37 3.03 16.71 8.36
C LEU A 37 2.74 17.34 6.99
N PHE A 38 2.40 16.51 6.00
CA PHE A 38 2.26 16.95 4.61
C PHE A 38 1.14 18.00 4.39
N PRO A 39 -0.01 17.93 5.08
CA PRO A 39 -1.06 18.95 5.00
C PRO A 39 -0.66 20.34 5.47
N PHE A 40 0.37 20.49 6.32
CA PHE A 40 0.91 21.80 6.70
C PHE A 40 1.84 22.37 5.64
N LEU A 41 2.50 21.50 4.87
CA LEU A 41 3.43 21.92 3.82
C LEU A 41 2.69 22.30 2.52
N ILE A 42 1.66 21.52 2.14
CA ILE A 42 0.97 21.69 0.85
C ILE A 42 0.44 23.10 0.59
N PRO A 43 -0.24 23.77 1.54
CA PRO A 43 -0.82 25.08 1.26
C PRO A 43 0.27 26.13 0.96
N THR A 44 1.50 25.92 1.44
CA THR A 44 2.62 26.84 1.21
C THR A 44 3.36 26.62 -0.12
N ILE A 45 3.06 25.53 -0.84
CA ILE A 45 3.69 25.23 -2.14
C ILE A 45 3.18 26.21 -3.22
N PRO A 46 4.08 26.93 -3.93
CA PRO A 46 3.69 27.84 -5.01
C PRO A 46 3.04 27.05 -6.15
N LEU A 47 1.99 27.62 -6.77
CA LEU A 47 1.09 27.07 -7.81
C LEU A 47 -0.28 26.60 -7.34
N ARG A 48 -0.39 25.45 -6.67
CA ARG A 48 -1.70 24.84 -6.34
C ARG A 48 -2.11 25.04 -4.87
N GLY A 49 -1.15 25.06 -3.95
CA GLY A 49 -1.40 25.30 -2.52
C GLY A 49 -1.84 26.74 -2.24
N LYS A 50 -1.14 27.72 -2.83
CA LYS A 50 -1.48 29.14 -2.71
C LYS A 50 -2.91 29.47 -3.14
N LYS A 51 -3.40 28.90 -4.25
CA LYS A 51 -4.77 29.10 -4.72
C LYS A 51 -5.82 28.61 -3.72
N MET A 52 -5.48 27.61 -2.92
CA MET A 52 -6.38 27.08 -1.89
C MET A 52 -6.50 28.07 -0.73
N ILE A 53 -5.38 28.70 -0.33
CA ILE A 53 -5.35 29.77 0.69
C ILE A 53 -6.06 31.05 0.19
N GLU A 54 -6.04 31.32 -1.11
CA GLU A 54 -6.77 32.44 -1.71
C GLU A 54 -8.31 32.27 -1.65
N VAL A 55 -8.80 31.02 -1.56
CA VAL A 55 -10.23 30.69 -1.51
C VAL A 55 -10.70 30.37 -0.09
N PHE A 56 -9.85 29.73 0.72
CA PHE A 56 -10.15 29.32 2.08
C PHE A 56 -9.04 29.78 3.03
N PRO A 57 -9.36 30.16 4.28
CA PRO A 57 -8.36 30.37 5.33
C PRO A 57 -7.37 29.20 5.42
N TYR A 58 -6.13 29.51 5.83
CA TYR A 58 -5.03 28.55 5.88
C TYR A 58 -5.37 27.32 6.74
N GLU A 59 -6.04 27.54 7.87
CA GLU A 59 -6.47 26.51 8.81
C GLU A 59 -7.46 25.53 8.15
N ILE A 60 -8.43 26.07 7.39
CA ILE A 60 -9.42 25.27 6.67
C ILE A 60 -8.73 24.49 5.54
N SER A 61 -7.77 25.11 4.85
CA SER A 61 -6.98 24.44 3.81
C SER A 61 -6.20 23.25 4.35
N ILE A 62 -5.56 23.39 5.52
CA ILE A 62 -4.87 22.28 6.20
C ILE A 62 -5.85 21.14 6.50
N ILE A 63 -7.03 21.44 7.07
CA ILE A 63 -8.02 20.42 7.42
C ILE A 63 -8.47 19.64 6.18
N ILE A 64 -8.78 20.34 5.09
CA ILE A 64 -9.19 19.70 3.82
C ILE A 64 -8.06 18.81 3.29
N CYS A 65 -6.82 19.32 3.26
CA CYS A 65 -5.67 18.52 2.84
C CYS A 65 -5.47 17.29 3.73
N PHE A 66 -5.61 17.44 5.05
CA PHE A 66 -5.47 16.34 6.00
C PHE A 66 -6.51 15.24 5.77
N VAL A 67 -7.77 15.61 5.56
CA VAL A 67 -8.84 14.64 5.26
C VAL A 67 -8.57 13.90 3.95
N LEU A 68 -8.21 14.63 2.89
CA LEU A 68 -7.92 14.03 1.59
C LEU A 68 -6.71 13.09 1.64
N PHE A 69 -5.62 13.50 2.28
CA PHE A 69 -4.42 12.67 2.42
C PHE A 69 -4.67 11.45 3.31
N SER A 70 -5.46 11.59 4.37
CA SER A 70 -5.84 10.47 5.24
C SER A 70 -6.64 9.42 4.46
N LEU A 71 -7.67 9.84 3.72
CA LEU A 71 -8.48 8.93 2.89
C LEU A 71 -7.65 8.24 1.81
N MET A 72 -6.79 9.00 1.13
CA MET A 72 -5.89 8.47 0.11
C MET A 72 -4.92 7.44 0.72
N TYR A 73 -4.28 7.76 1.85
CA TYR A 73 -3.35 6.87 2.53
C TYR A 73 -4.02 5.55 2.93
N ILE A 74 -5.17 5.63 3.59
CA ILE A 74 -5.96 4.45 3.99
C ILE A 74 -6.27 3.60 2.75
N SER A 75 -6.81 4.21 1.70
CA SER A 75 -7.20 3.51 0.48
C SER A 75 -6.02 2.80 -0.19
N VAL A 76 -4.90 3.49 -0.36
CA VAL A 76 -3.69 2.92 -0.98
C VAL A 76 -3.08 1.83 -0.12
N TYR A 77 -3.04 2.02 1.20
CA TYR A 77 -2.49 1.05 2.14
C TYR A 77 -3.27 -0.27 2.12
N TYR A 78 -4.59 -0.20 2.30
CA TYR A 78 -5.45 -1.39 2.29
C TYR A 78 -5.45 -2.08 0.92
N ASN A 79 -5.51 -1.32 -0.17
CA ASN A 79 -5.45 -1.90 -1.52
C ASN A 79 -4.12 -2.62 -1.79
N SER A 80 -3.00 -2.06 -1.33
CA SER A 80 -1.68 -2.66 -1.52
C SER A 80 -1.53 -3.98 -0.75
N ILE A 81 -2.03 -4.04 0.49
CA ILE A 81 -2.05 -5.27 1.28
C ILE A 81 -2.99 -6.30 0.64
N SER A 82 -4.24 -5.92 0.33
CA SER A 82 -5.24 -6.82 -0.25
C SER A 82 -4.75 -7.43 -1.56
N LYS A 83 -4.07 -6.65 -2.41
CA LYS A 83 -3.50 -7.14 -3.67
C LYS A 83 -2.47 -8.25 -3.44
N LYS A 84 -1.58 -8.08 -2.45
CA LYS A 84 -0.55 -9.07 -2.11
C LYS A 84 -1.14 -10.31 -1.45
N GLU A 85 -2.12 -10.15 -0.55
CA GLU A 85 -2.84 -11.28 0.06
C GLU A 85 -3.56 -12.13 -0.99
N ARG A 86 -4.20 -11.50 -1.98
CA ARG A 86 -4.83 -12.21 -3.11
C ARG A 86 -3.82 -12.95 -3.98
N GLN A 87 -2.60 -12.41 -4.14
CA GLN A 87 -1.53 -13.11 -4.86
C GLN A 87 -1.06 -14.34 -4.09
N ILE A 88 -0.80 -14.20 -2.78
CA ILE A 88 -0.43 -15.33 -1.91
C ILE A 88 -1.51 -16.42 -1.95
N LYS A 89 -2.79 -16.05 -1.84
CA LYS A 89 -3.90 -17.00 -1.89
C LYS A 89 -3.93 -17.77 -3.23
N ARG A 90 -3.72 -17.08 -4.36
CA ARG A 90 -3.68 -17.72 -5.68
C ARG A 90 -2.51 -18.69 -5.81
N LEU A 91 -1.31 -18.29 -5.38
CA LEU A 91 -0.13 -19.14 -5.41
C LEU A 91 -0.31 -20.39 -4.54
N LYS A 92 -0.90 -20.25 -3.34
CA LYS A 92 -1.22 -21.40 -2.47
C LYS A 92 -2.20 -22.39 -3.11
N ILE A 93 -3.22 -21.89 -3.81
CA ILE A 93 -4.18 -22.76 -4.54
C ILE A 93 -3.45 -23.51 -5.66
N TRP A 94 -2.61 -22.84 -6.45
CA TRP A 94 -1.86 -23.49 -7.53
C TRP A 94 -0.89 -24.56 -7.03
N ILE A 95 -0.18 -24.30 -5.92
CA ILE A 95 0.69 -25.32 -5.31
C ILE A 95 -0.14 -26.55 -4.90
N SER A 96 -1.28 -26.35 -4.24
CA SER A 96 -2.15 -27.46 -3.81
C SER A 96 -2.72 -28.26 -4.98
N GLN A 97 -2.99 -27.63 -6.13
CA GLN A 97 -3.43 -28.34 -7.34
C GLN A 97 -2.33 -29.25 -7.90
N ILE A 98 -1.11 -28.72 -8.01
CA ILE A 98 0.06 -29.48 -8.50
C ILE A 98 0.39 -30.65 -7.56
N GLU A 99 0.28 -30.44 -6.24
CA GLU A 99 0.52 -31.51 -5.25
C GLU A 99 -0.56 -32.61 -5.30
N ASN A 100 -1.83 -32.24 -5.57
CA ASN A 100 -2.93 -33.21 -5.69
C ASN A 100 -2.92 -33.98 -7.02
N GLU A 101 -2.48 -33.38 -8.13
CA GLU A 101 -2.34 -34.06 -9.43
C GLU A 101 -1.21 -35.12 -9.43
N ASN A 102 -0.29 -35.02 -8.47
CA ASN A 102 0.88 -35.88 -8.32
C ASN A 102 0.75 -36.94 -7.21
N SER A 103 -0.40 -37.01 -6.52
CA SER A 103 -0.72 -38.02 -5.50
C SER A 103 -1.68 -39.08 -6.01
#